data_AF-A0A7L4H871-F1
#
_entry.id   AF-A0A7L4H871-F1
#
_cell.length_a   1.000
_cell.length_b   1.000
_cell.length_c   1.000
_cell.angle_alpha   90.00
_cell.angle_beta   90.00
_cell.angle_gamma   90.00
#
_symmetry.space_group_name_H-M   'P 1'
#
loop_
_entity.id
_entity.type
_entity.pdbx_description
1 polymer ?
#
loop_
_entity_poly.entity_id
_entity_poly.type
_entity_poly.pdbx_seq_one_letter_code
_entity_poly.pdbx_strand_id
1 'polypeptide(L)'
;SARPLRPQPPRSCEDYWWEWKHCRGLRNAFHHYYAHGELPSCGRWRDDYEACRAWERGPTAAAQVPPARVAHRGGVGEEVVWTLRKSPPPDWYLPLDQDKPN
;
A
#
# COMPACT_ATOMS: atom_id res chain seq x y z
N SER A 1 -26.86 -24.73 -1.68
CA SER A 1 -26.18 -24.00 -0.59
C SER A 1 -25.04 -23.18 -1.14
N ALA A 2 -25.19 -21.84 -1.19
CA ALA A 2 -24.09 -20.94 -1.52
C ALA A 2 -23.26 -20.71 -0.25
N ARG A 3 -21.99 -21.10 -0.27
CA ARG A 3 -21.05 -20.83 0.83
C ARG A 3 -20.78 -19.32 0.81
N PRO A 4 -20.98 -18.58 1.92
CA PRO A 4 -20.67 -17.16 1.93
C PRO A 4 -19.18 -16.98 1.65
N LEU A 5 -18.86 -16.27 0.56
CA LEU A 5 -17.50 -15.91 0.21
C LEU A 5 -17.00 -14.94 1.28
N ARG A 6 -16.20 -15.46 2.22
CA ARG A 6 -15.46 -14.60 3.14
C ARG A 6 -14.48 -13.79 2.31
N PRO A 7 -14.40 -12.46 2.47
CA PRO A 7 -13.38 -11.68 1.79
C PRO A 7 -12.02 -12.24 2.23
N GLN A 8 -11.27 -12.76 1.25
CA GLN A 8 -9.94 -13.30 1.48
C GLN A 8 -8.92 -12.18 1.28
N PRO A 9 -7.89 -12.08 2.13
CA PRO A 9 -6.79 -11.16 1.89
C PRO A 9 -6.13 -11.49 0.52
N PRO A 10 -5.55 -10.49 -0.17
CA PRO A 10 -4.96 -10.68 -1.49
C PRO A 10 -3.72 -11.59 -1.48
N ARG A 11 -3.13 -11.85 -0.30
CA ARG A 11 -2.03 -12.78 -0.07
C ARG A 11 -2.29 -13.58 1.20
N SER A 12 -1.65 -14.74 1.33
CA SER A 12 -1.74 -15.54 2.55
C SER A 12 -1.02 -14.82 3.70
N CYS A 13 -1.43 -15.05 4.95
CA CYS A 13 -0.72 -14.46 6.09
C CYS A 13 0.75 -14.92 6.17
N GLU A 14 1.06 -16.14 5.71
CA GLU A 14 2.44 -16.65 5.68
C GLU A 14 3.35 -15.85 4.73
N ASP A 15 2.81 -15.30 3.63
CA ASP A 15 3.58 -14.44 2.72
C ASP A 15 4.06 -13.18 3.45
N TYR A 16 3.18 -12.51 4.21
CA TYR A 16 3.58 -11.34 5.00
C TYR A 16 4.69 -11.66 6.03
N TRP A 17 4.65 -12.86 6.60
CA TRP A 17 5.67 -13.33 7.54
C TRP A 17 7.03 -13.58 6.87
N TRP A 18 7.04 -14.19 5.69
CA TRP A 18 8.25 -14.37 4.90
C TRP A 18 8.86 -13.05 4.47
N GLU A 19 8.04 -12.10 4.05
CA GLU A 19 8.47 -10.78 3.62
C GLU A 19 9.08 -9.99 4.78
N TRP A 20 8.50 -10.10 5.98
CA TRP A 20 9.08 -9.53 7.20
C TRP A 20 10.46 -10.11 7.50
N LYS A 21 10.62 -11.44 7.43
CA LYS A 21 11.92 -12.10 7.62
C LYS A 21 12.93 -11.67 6.57
N HIS A 22 12.51 -11.56 5.31
CA HIS A 22 13.35 -11.14 4.21
C HIS A 22 13.81 -9.69 4.38
N CYS A 23 12.88 -8.79 4.75
CA CYS A 23 13.16 -7.39 5.02
C CYS A 23 14.25 -7.23 6.09
N ARG A 24 14.19 -8.04 7.15
CA ARG A 24 15.19 -8.05 8.23
C ARG A 24 16.51 -8.73 7.87
N GLY A 25 16.61 -9.32 6.68
CA GLY A 25 17.80 -10.01 6.22
C GLY A 25 18.99 -9.05 6.06
N LEU A 26 20.18 -9.50 6.46
CA LEU A 26 21.44 -8.74 6.35
C LEU A 26 21.70 -8.24 4.92
N ARG A 27 21.40 -9.05 3.91
CA ARG A 27 21.54 -8.65 2.50
C ARG A 27 20.65 -7.45 2.14
N ASN A 28 19.39 -7.49 2.56
CA ASN A 28 18.44 -6.40 2.32
C ASN A 28 18.86 -5.13 3.06
N ALA A 29 19.27 -5.26 4.32
CA ALA A 29 19.77 -4.14 5.11
C ALA A 29 21.02 -3.50 4.47
N PHE A 30 21.96 -4.31 3.99
CA PHE A 30 23.17 -3.81 3.31
C PHE A 30 22.82 -3.02 2.03
N HIS A 31 21.98 -3.58 1.16
CA HIS A 31 21.57 -2.90 -0.07
C HIS A 31 20.82 -1.60 0.22
N HIS A 32 19.89 -1.62 1.18
CA HIS A 32 19.11 -0.46 1.56
C HIS A 32 19.98 0.64 2.15
N TYR A 33 20.93 0.29 3.02
CA TYR A 33 21.87 1.24 3.60
C TYR A 33 22.78 1.85 2.53
N TYR A 34 23.26 1.06 1.58
CA TYR A 34 24.10 1.58 0.50
C TYR A 34 23.33 2.50 -0.46
N ALA A 35 22.07 2.19 -0.75
CA ALA A 35 21.24 2.97 -1.67
C ALA A 35 20.65 4.24 -1.03
N HIS A 36 20.23 4.17 0.23
CA HIS A 36 19.43 5.21 0.90
C HIS A 36 20.10 5.80 2.16
N GLY A 37 21.20 5.22 2.64
CA GLY A 37 21.89 5.69 3.86
C GLY A 37 21.17 5.32 5.16
N GLU A 38 20.06 4.59 5.09
CA GLU A 38 19.22 4.24 6.23
C GLU A 38 18.90 2.75 6.26
N LEU A 39 18.51 2.25 7.43
CA LEU A 39 18.05 0.86 7.58
C LEU A 39 16.57 0.75 7.18
N PRO A 40 16.17 -0.37 6.54
CA PRO A 40 14.80 -0.55 6.08
C PRO A 40 13.81 -0.66 7.26
N SER A 41 12.68 0.03 7.18
CA SER A 41 11.62 -0.02 8.19
C SER A 41 10.73 -1.27 8.01
N CYS A 42 11.13 -2.38 8.62
CA CYS A 42 10.40 -3.65 8.49
C CYS A 42 9.13 -3.75 9.36
N GLY A 43 8.77 -2.72 10.13
CA GLY A 43 7.61 -2.73 11.03
C GLY A 43 6.29 -2.98 10.30
N ARG A 44 6.12 -2.35 9.13
CA ARG A 44 4.89 -2.45 8.33
C ARG A 44 4.53 -3.88 7.94
N TRP A 45 5.51 -4.71 7.58
CA TRP A 45 5.28 -6.13 7.24
C TRP A 45 4.77 -6.94 8.44
N ARG A 46 5.23 -6.60 9.65
CA ARG A 46 4.75 -7.22 10.88
C ARG A 46 3.32 -6.80 11.20
N ASP A 47 3.02 -5.50 11.06
CA ASP A 47 1.68 -4.97 11.30
C ASP A 47 0.66 -5.60 10.33
N ASP A 48 1.03 -5.72 9.05
CA ASP A 48 0.22 -6.38 8.02
C ASP A 48 0.00 -7.87 8.34
N TYR A 49 1.02 -8.57 8.85
CA TYR A 49 0.88 -9.96 9.31
C TYR A 49 -0.10 -10.07 10.49
N GLU A 50 0.04 -9.21 11.50
CA GLU A 50 -0.84 -9.20 12.68
C GLU A 50 -2.28 -8.88 12.29
N ALA A 51 -2.49 -7.92 11.38
CA ALA A 51 -3.79 -7.59 10.81
C ALA A 51 -4.40 -8.76 10.01
N CYS A 52 -3.60 -9.44 9.18
CA CYS A 52 -4.03 -10.62 8.44
C CYS A 52 -4.45 -11.76 9.38
N ARG A 53 -3.68 -12.01 10.44
CA ARG A 53 -4.00 -13.04 11.44
C ARG A 53 -5.22 -12.67 12.30
N ALA A 54 -5.44 -11.39 12.56
CA ALA A 54 -6.66 -10.92 13.20
C ALA A 54 -7.90 -11.17 12.32
N TRP A 55 -7.77 -10.94 11.01
CA TRP A 55 -8.80 -11.22 10.00
C TRP A 55 -9.19 -12.70 9.95
N GLU A 56 -8.22 -13.61 9.98
CA GLU A 56 -8.48 -15.06 9.99
C GLU A 56 -9.22 -15.54 11.25
N ARG A 57 -8.91 -14.94 12.41
CA ARG A 57 -9.47 -15.33 13.71
C ARG A 57 -10.94 -14.94 13.91
N GLY A 58 -11.49 -14.07 13.05
CA GLY A 58 -12.91 -13.76 13.03
C GLY A 58 -13.20 -12.29 12.76
N PRO A 59 -14.47 -11.95 12.46
CA PRO A 59 -14.90 -10.59 12.18
C PRO A 59 -14.90 -9.76 13.47
N THR A 60 -13.71 -9.36 13.93
CA THR A 60 -13.62 -8.21 14.81
C THR A 60 -13.90 -6.97 13.97
N ALA A 61 -14.69 -6.04 14.49
CA ALA A 61 -15.22 -4.87 13.78
C ALA A 61 -14.15 -3.97 13.09
N ALA A 62 -12.87 -4.17 13.41
CA ALA A 62 -11.72 -3.52 12.79
C ALA A 62 -11.30 -4.12 11.42
N ALA A 63 -11.74 -5.34 11.09
CA ALA A 63 -11.44 -6.03 9.84
C ALA A 63 -12.37 -5.66 8.68
N GLN A 64 -13.10 -4.55 8.80
CA GLN A 64 -13.82 -3.96 7.67
C GLN A 64 -12.89 -2.95 6.99
N VAL A 65 -11.79 -3.44 6.42
CA VAL A 65 -11.09 -2.64 5.41
C VAL A 65 -11.97 -2.72 4.17
N PRO A 66 -12.58 -1.61 3.72
CA PRO A 66 -13.31 -1.63 2.46
C PRO A 66 -12.35 -2.11 1.36
N PRO A 67 -12.77 -3.00 0.45
CA PRO A 67 -11.95 -3.38 -0.68
C PRO A 67 -11.82 -2.16 -1.60
N ALA A 68 -10.81 -1.32 -1.36
CA ALA A 68 -10.52 -0.16 -2.17
C ALA A 68 -9.00 0.01 -2.29
N ARG A 69 -8.39 -0.83 -3.12
CA ARG A 69 -7.49 -0.24 -4.10
C ARG A 69 -8.39 0.59 -5.01
N VAL A 70 -8.28 1.90 -4.89
CA VAL A 70 -8.61 2.98 -5.85
C VAL A 70 -9.13 4.17 -5.04
N ALA A 71 -8.21 5.01 -4.59
CA ALA A 71 -8.01 6.35 -5.11
C ALA A 71 -7.42 7.25 -4.03
N HIS A 72 -6.26 7.84 -4.32
CA HIS A 72 -6.04 9.23 -3.91
C HIS A 72 -7.19 10.06 -4.51
N ARG A 73 -8.34 10.15 -3.83
CA ARG A 73 -9.38 11.15 -4.09
C ARG A 73 -9.27 12.19 -2.99
N GLY A 74 -8.18 12.95 -3.05
CA GLY A 74 -8.06 14.22 -2.36
C GLY A 74 -8.06 15.34 -3.40
N GLY A 75 -9.23 15.95 -3.62
CA GLY A 75 -9.45 17.17 -4.42
C GLY A 75 -9.32 16.98 -5.94
N VAL A 76 -10.17 17.51 -6.82
CA VAL A 76 -11.26 18.49 -6.74
C VAL A 76 -12.41 17.92 -7.56
N GLY A 77 -13.64 18.18 -7.14
CA GLY A 77 -14.82 17.77 -7.88
C GLY A 77 -14.84 18.42 -9.26
N GLU A 78 -14.53 17.63 -10.28
CA GLU A 78 -15.08 17.81 -11.62
C GLU A 78 -15.15 16.43 -12.28
N GLU A 79 -16.19 16.23 -13.07
CA GLU A 79 -16.58 15.00 -13.73
C GLU A 79 -15.41 14.42 -14.56
N VAL A 80 -14.78 13.35 -14.07
CA VAL A 80 -13.57 12.78 -14.70
C VAL A 80 -13.93 11.92 -15.91
N VAL A 81 -14.35 12.56 -16.99
CA VAL A 81 -14.29 11.98 -18.34
C VAL A 81 -12.90 12.29 -18.89
N TRP A 82 -12.00 11.31 -18.87
CA TRP A 82 -10.69 11.44 -19.50
C TRP A 82 -10.88 11.63 -21.03
N THR A 83 -10.69 12.85 -21.53
CA THR A 83 -10.70 13.14 -22.97
C THR A 83 -9.31 13.01 -23.57
N LEU A 84 -9.23 12.56 -24.83
CA LEU A 84 -7.95 12.40 -25.55
C LEU A 84 -7.30 13.79 -25.77
N ARG A 85 -6.14 14.01 -25.15
CA ARG A 85 -5.41 15.28 -25.26
C ARG A 85 -4.60 15.34 -26.56
N LYS A 86 -4.60 16.50 -27.22
CA LYS A 86 -3.82 16.76 -28.46
C LYS A 86 -2.39 17.22 -28.21
N SER A 87 -2.10 17.81 -27.06
CA SER A 87 -0.78 18.28 -26.66
C SER A 87 -0.63 18.22 -25.14
N PRO A 88 0.59 18.06 -24.61
CA PRO A 88 0.81 18.13 -23.17
C PRO A 88 0.47 19.52 -22.63
N PRO A 89 0.06 19.63 -21.34
CA PRO A 89 -0.11 20.92 -20.67
C PRO A 89 1.18 21.75 -20.70
N PRO A 90 1.12 23.09 -20.83
CA PRO A 90 2.31 23.93 -20.96
C PRO A 90 3.27 23.86 -19.76
N ASP A 91 2.74 23.55 -18.59
CA ASP A 91 3.37 23.54 -17.28
C ASP A 91 3.78 22.13 -16.81
N TRP A 92 3.72 21.13 -17.71
CA TRP A 92 4.04 19.74 -17.38
C TRP A 92 5.46 19.53 -16.84
N TYR A 93 6.38 20.44 -17.14
CA TYR A 93 7.79 20.38 -16.77
C TYR A 93 8.10 20.97 -15.39
N LEU A 94 7.12 21.61 -14.74
CA LEU A 94 7.34 22.20 -13.43
C LEU A 94 7.52 21.09 -12.38
N PRO A 95 8.49 21.24 -11.45
CA PRO A 95 8.60 20.36 -10.30
C PRO A 95 7.27 20.35 -9.53
N LEU A 96 6.80 19.16 -9.16
CA LEU A 96 5.66 19.05 -8.26
C LEU A 96 6.04 19.70 -6.92
N ASP A 97 5.15 20.52 -6.35
CA ASP A 97 5.32 21.10 -5.01
C ASP A 97 5.26 19.98 -3.95
N GLN A 98 6.36 19.26 -3.78
CA GLN A 98 6.49 18.16 -2.81
C GLN A 98 6.74 18.66 -1.38
N ASP A 99 7.01 19.96 -1.21
CA ASP A 99 7.46 20.57 0.05
C ASP A 99 6.38 21.36 0.82
N LYS A 100 5.09 21.06 0.62
CA LYS A 100 4.04 21.60 1.52
C LYS A 100 3.89 20.68 2.74
N PRO A 101 4.37 21.09 3.94
CA PRO A 101 4.01 20.38 5.16
C PRO A 101 2.50 20.50 5.38
N ASN A 102 1.87 19.36 5.68
CA ASN A 102 0.45 19.22 6.02
C ASN A 102 0.20 19.64 7.47
#